data_AF-T0ZM41-F1
#
_entry.id   AF-T0ZM41-F1
#
_cell.length_a   1.000
_cell.length_b   1.000
_cell.length_c   1.000
_cell.angle_alpha   90.00
_cell.angle_beta   90.00
_cell.angle_gamma   90.00
#
_symmetry.space_group_name_H-M   'P 1'
#
loop_
_entity.id
_entity.type
_entity.pdbx_description
1 polymer ?
#
loop_
_entity_poly.entity_id
_entity_poly.type
_entity_poly.pdbx_seq_one_letter_code
_entity_poly.pdbx_strand_id
1 'polypeptide(L)'
;MQRSRTGFVERHGIPGHLKLVFLHPGHGGSAENLTPDAYAYLGAGLLQDPGIMLVVTAGPMEEEMARRVVERISRPDRTCLHISREGITRFTEHIAFADLWISGSTGPLHLAGALNRPTVAFYPKRRSARSLRWGTINEEKNRLALQLEEHAEDRVELDRALGLIRDHFLSPSCP
;
A
#
# COMPACT_ATOMS: atom_id res chain seq x y z
N MET A 1 -24.80 -3.15 -7.64
CA MET A 1 -24.29 -4.53 -7.50
C MET A 1 -22.87 -4.44 -6.94
N GLN A 2 -22.76 -4.36 -5.61
CA GLN A 2 -21.50 -4.17 -4.90
C GLN A 2 -20.69 -5.46 -4.97
N ARG A 3 -19.74 -5.57 -5.91
CA ARG A 3 -18.94 -6.82 -5.99
C ARG A 3 -17.86 -6.77 -4.92
N SER A 4 -18.05 -7.63 -3.94
CA SER A 4 -17.35 -7.78 -2.65
C SER A 4 -15.89 -8.23 -2.79
N ARG A 5 -15.16 -8.21 -1.65
CA ARG A 5 -13.85 -8.84 -1.48
C ARG A 5 -13.78 -10.24 -2.10
N THR A 6 -14.84 -11.04 -1.94
CA THR A 6 -14.96 -12.40 -2.53
C THR A 6 -14.75 -12.40 -4.04
N GLY A 7 -15.44 -11.52 -4.78
CA GLY A 7 -15.28 -11.46 -6.23
C GLY A 7 -13.90 -10.96 -6.67
N PHE A 8 -13.22 -10.15 -5.85
CA PHE A 8 -11.85 -9.74 -6.12
C PHE A 8 -10.88 -10.91 -5.93
N VAL A 9 -10.96 -11.62 -4.80
CA VAL A 9 -10.06 -12.75 -4.51
C VAL A 9 -10.24 -13.88 -5.52
N GLU A 10 -11.47 -14.20 -5.92
CA GLU A 10 -11.75 -15.23 -6.94
C GLU A 10 -11.14 -14.86 -8.30
N ARG A 11 -11.36 -13.62 -8.77
CA ARG A 11 -10.82 -13.14 -10.05
C ARG A 11 -9.31 -13.24 -10.11
N HIS A 12 -8.65 -13.01 -8.98
CA HIS A 12 -7.19 -12.98 -8.87
C HIS A 12 -6.58 -14.29 -8.35
N GLY A 13 -7.39 -15.34 -8.13
CA GLY A 13 -6.92 -16.63 -7.62
C GLY A 13 -6.32 -16.56 -6.20
N ILE A 14 -6.75 -15.60 -5.39
CA ILE A 14 -6.20 -15.33 -4.06
C ILE A 14 -6.89 -16.21 -3.01
N PRO A 15 -6.16 -16.90 -2.13
CA PRO A 15 -6.77 -17.61 -1.00
C PRO A 15 -7.51 -16.64 -0.07
N GLY A 16 -8.81 -16.88 0.15
CA GLY A 16 -9.69 -15.95 0.86
C GLY A 16 -9.36 -15.69 2.34
N HIS A 17 -8.53 -16.55 2.96
CA HIS A 17 -8.11 -16.43 4.37
C HIS A 17 -6.92 -15.48 4.57
N LEU A 18 -6.19 -15.10 3.51
CA LEU A 18 -5.04 -14.21 3.61
C LEU A 18 -5.50 -12.76 3.79
N LYS A 19 -4.73 -11.98 4.55
CA LYS A 19 -4.87 -10.53 4.63
C LYS A 19 -4.41 -9.91 3.31
N LEU A 20 -5.22 -9.00 2.74
CA LEU A 20 -4.89 -8.29 1.51
C LEU A 20 -4.21 -6.96 1.84
N VAL A 21 -2.90 -6.92 1.65
CA VAL A 21 -2.10 -5.70 1.80
C VAL A 21 -1.92 -5.08 0.43
N PHE A 22 -2.48 -3.89 0.24
CA PHE A 22 -2.42 -3.15 -1.00
C PHE A 22 -1.21 -2.24 -1.04
N LEU A 23 -0.44 -2.32 -2.11
CA LEU A 23 0.73 -1.48 -2.37
C LEU A 23 0.47 -0.66 -3.63
N HIS A 24 0.45 0.66 -3.52
CA HIS A 24 0.23 1.55 -4.66
C HIS A 24 1.46 2.44 -4.88
N PRO A 25 2.42 2.00 -5.72
CA PRO A 25 3.62 2.77 -6.02
C PRO A 25 3.33 4.00 -6.90
N GLY A 26 2.22 3.96 -7.65
CA GLY A 26 1.77 5.06 -8.51
C GLY A 26 1.58 6.37 -7.75
N HIS A 27 1.87 7.48 -8.43
CA HIS A 27 1.66 8.82 -7.90
C HIS A 27 1.17 9.84 -8.92
N GLY A 28 1.06 9.50 -10.21
CA GLY A 28 0.58 10.40 -11.26
C GLY A 28 1.26 11.79 -11.30
N GLY A 29 2.48 11.93 -10.78
CA GLY A 29 3.16 13.23 -10.63
C GLY A 29 2.67 14.13 -9.49
N SER A 30 1.71 13.66 -8.68
CA SER A 30 1.07 14.46 -7.62
C SER A 30 1.93 14.67 -6.37
N ALA A 31 2.90 13.78 -6.12
CA ALA A 31 3.85 13.86 -5.02
C ALA A 31 5.18 13.20 -5.39
N GLU A 32 6.27 13.63 -4.74
CA GLU A 32 7.48 12.82 -4.65
C GLU A 32 7.16 11.57 -3.82
N ASN A 33 7.63 10.41 -4.27
CA ASN A 33 7.27 9.11 -3.70
C ASN A 33 8.51 8.20 -3.67
N LEU A 34 8.40 7.10 -2.94
CA LEU A 34 9.40 6.03 -2.92
C LEU A 34 9.68 5.48 -4.33
N THR A 35 10.93 5.09 -4.58
CA THR A 35 11.30 4.40 -5.81
C THR A 35 10.65 3.01 -5.89
N PRO A 36 10.55 2.43 -7.10
CA PRO A 36 10.10 1.06 -7.27
C PRO A 36 10.92 0.03 -6.47
N ASP A 37 12.22 0.27 -6.30
CA ASP A 37 13.12 -0.62 -5.55
C ASP A 37 12.79 -0.59 -4.05
N ALA A 38 12.55 0.59 -3.47
CA ALA A 38 12.10 0.72 -2.08
C ALA A 38 10.73 0.07 -1.85
N TYR A 39 9.76 0.28 -2.75
CA TYR A 39 8.46 -0.40 -2.68
C TYR A 39 8.59 -1.93 -2.74
N ALA A 40 9.45 -2.44 -3.64
CA ALA A 40 9.68 -3.87 -3.74
C ALA A 40 10.34 -4.45 -2.48
N TYR A 41 11.30 -3.72 -1.89
CA TYR A 41 11.94 -4.11 -0.64
C TYR A 41 10.93 -4.21 0.50
N LEU A 42 10.09 -3.18 0.67
CA LEU A 42 9.01 -3.18 1.66
C LEU A 42 8.04 -4.35 1.42
N GLY A 43 7.63 -4.57 0.16
CA GLY A 43 6.78 -5.69 -0.20
C GLY A 43 7.38 -7.04 0.20
N ALA A 44 8.63 -7.30 -0.19
CA ALA A 44 9.33 -8.54 0.16
C ALA A 44 9.47 -8.73 1.69
N GLY A 45 9.67 -7.63 2.43
CA GLY A 45 9.69 -7.63 3.89
C GLY A 45 8.34 -7.99 4.50
N LEU A 46 7.24 -7.42 4.00
CA LEU A 46 5.89 -7.74 4.48
C LEU A 46 5.53 -9.21 4.21
N LEU A 47 5.99 -9.78 3.08
CA LEU A 47 5.78 -11.18 2.75
C LEU A 47 6.52 -12.17 3.67
N GLN A 48 7.32 -11.73 4.64
CA GLN A 48 7.85 -12.63 5.67
C GLN A 48 6.73 -13.20 6.56
N ASP A 49 5.60 -12.49 6.72
CA ASP A 49 4.40 -13.04 7.35
C ASP A 49 3.64 -13.91 6.34
N PRO A 50 3.48 -15.23 6.56
CA PRO A 50 2.79 -16.12 5.63
C PRO A 50 1.29 -15.80 5.43
N GLY A 51 0.67 -15.05 6.34
CA GLY A 51 -0.75 -14.68 6.29
C GLY A 51 -1.09 -13.53 5.34
N ILE A 52 -0.13 -13.02 4.57
CA ILE A 52 -0.30 -11.84 3.71
C ILE A 52 -0.31 -12.22 2.22
N MET A 53 -1.25 -11.63 1.48
CA MET A 53 -1.19 -11.49 0.03
C MET A 53 -0.92 -10.01 -0.30
N LEU A 54 0.10 -9.75 -1.11
CA LEU A 54 0.32 -8.40 -1.63
C LEU A 54 -0.48 -8.17 -2.91
N VAL A 55 -1.19 -7.05 -2.95
CA VAL A 55 -1.87 -6.57 -4.14
C VAL A 55 -1.18 -5.27 -4.58
N VAL A 56 -0.30 -5.37 -5.56
CA VAL A 56 0.32 -4.20 -6.17
C VAL A 56 -0.66 -3.59 -7.16
N THR A 57 -1.03 -2.33 -6.96
CA THR A 57 -2.03 -1.65 -7.77
C THR A 57 -1.43 -0.52 -8.60
N ALA A 58 -2.07 -0.21 -9.72
CA ALA A 58 -1.74 0.95 -10.54
C ALA A 58 -2.97 1.46 -11.31
N GLY A 59 -2.98 2.74 -11.63
CA GLY A 59 -3.83 3.26 -12.70
C GLY A 59 -3.29 2.89 -14.10
N PRO A 60 -4.04 3.20 -15.17
CA PRO A 60 -3.67 2.81 -16.54
C PRO A 60 -2.32 3.35 -17.03
N MET A 61 -1.87 4.49 -16.49
CA MET A 61 -0.60 5.14 -16.85
C MET A 61 0.57 4.76 -15.92
N GLU A 62 0.32 3.93 -14.90
CA GLU A 62 1.29 3.62 -13.84
C GLU A 62 1.68 2.13 -13.85
N GLU A 63 1.19 1.40 -14.85
CA GLU A 63 1.28 -0.05 -14.96
C GLU A 63 2.72 -0.53 -15.06
N GLU A 64 3.58 0.17 -15.80
CA GLU A 64 5.00 -0.16 -15.91
C GLU A 64 5.71 -0.10 -14.54
N MET A 65 5.43 0.93 -13.74
CA MET A 65 5.98 1.07 -12.40
C MET A 65 5.54 -0.08 -11.49
N ALA A 66 4.25 -0.42 -11.50
CA ALA A 66 3.73 -1.51 -10.69
C ALA A 66 4.27 -2.88 -11.11
N ARG A 67 4.40 -3.16 -12.42
CA ARG A 67 5.06 -4.38 -12.92
C ARG A 67 6.49 -4.50 -12.41
N ARG A 68 7.26 -3.41 -12.53
CA ARG A 68 8.64 -3.32 -12.03
C ARG A 68 8.76 -3.60 -10.53
N VAL A 69 7.75 -3.25 -9.73
CA VAL A 69 7.72 -3.60 -8.30
C VAL A 69 7.46 -5.09 -8.11
N VAL A 70 6.45 -5.65 -8.78
CA VAL A 70 6.10 -7.08 -8.69
C VAL A 70 7.27 -7.98 -9.11
N GLU A 71 7.92 -7.65 -10.22
CA GLU A 71 9.08 -8.40 -10.73
C GLU A 71 10.22 -8.43 -9.70
N ARG A 72 10.53 -7.29 -9.08
CA ARG A 72 11.57 -7.19 -8.06
C ARG A 72 11.24 -7.88 -6.75
N ILE A 73 9.96 -7.91 -6.36
CA ILE A 73 9.52 -8.71 -5.21
C ILE A 73 9.80 -10.19 -5.46
N SER A 74 9.66 -10.66 -6.71
CA SER A 74 9.99 -12.04 -7.12
C SER A 74 9.30 -13.13 -6.28
N ARG A 75 8.03 -12.89 -5.90
CA ARG A 75 7.16 -13.82 -5.15
C ARG A 75 5.79 -13.98 -5.83
N PRO A 76 5.71 -14.63 -7.00
CA PRO A 76 4.48 -14.73 -7.80
C PRO A 76 3.36 -15.53 -7.10
N ASP A 77 3.70 -16.38 -6.13
CA ASP A 77 2.76 -17.14 -5.29
C ASP A 77 1.95 -16.25 -4.34
N ARG A 78 2.47 -15.06 -4.00
CA ARG A 78 1.93 -14.19 -2.95
C ARG A 78 1.84 -12.72 -3.33
N THR A 79 2.01 -12.43 -4.61
CA THR A 79 1.93 -11.08 -5.17
C THR A 79 0.98 -11.08 -6.35
N CYS A 80 0.03 -10.15 -6.33
CA CYS A 80 -0.94 -9.94 -7.40
C CYS A 80 -0.77 -8.54 -7.98
N LEU A 81 -0.75 -8.42 -9.31
CA LEU A 81 -0.82 -7.13 -10.00
C LEU A 81 -2.27 -6.82 -10.36
N HIS A 82 -2.79 -5.68 -9.89
CA HIS A 82 -4.13 -5.20 -10.23
C HIS A 82 -4.07 -3.82 -10.89
N ILE A 83 -4.44 -3.77 -12.17
CA ILE A 83 -4.50 -2.50 -12.93
C ILE A 83 -5.94 -2.01 -12.95
N SER A 84 -6.18 -0.86 -12.30
CA SER A 84 -7.50 -0.28 -12.21
C SER A 84 -7.88 0.39 -13.53
N ARG A 85 -8.83 -0.22 -14.26
CA ARG A 85 -9.36 0.28 -15.55
C ARG A 85 -10.86 0.55 -15.52
N GLU A 86 -11.53 0.18 -14.44
CA GLU A 86 -13.00 0.23 -14.28
C GLU A 86 -13.48 1.57 -13.65
N GLY A 87 -12.60 2.57 -13.58
CA GLY A 87 -12.89 3.89 -13.02
C GLY A 87 -12.74 3.98 -11.50
N ILE A 88 -12.81 5.22 -11.00
CA ILE A 88 -12.50 5.53 -9.60
C ILE A 88 -13.48 4.88 -8.61
N THR A 89 -14.77 4.81 -8.94
CA THR A 89 -15.78 4.17 -8.09
C THR A 89 -15.42 2.72 -7.83
N ARG A 90 -15.04 1.98 -8.88
CA ARG A 90 -14.65 0.57 -8.74
C ARG A 90 -13.37 0.43 -7.91
N PHE A 91 -12.41 1.32 -8.13
CA PHE A 91 -11.17 1.31 -7.37
C PHE A 91 -11.42 1.58 -5.88
N THR A 92 -12.30 2.52 -5.55
CA THR A 92 -12.71 2.81 -4.17
C THR A 92 -13.38 1.61 -3.51
N GLU A 93 -14.19 0.83 -4.24
CA GLU A 93 -14.74 -0.44 -3.72
C GLU A 93 -13.64 -1.44 -3.38
N HIS A 94 -12.55 -1.48 -4.16
CA HIS A 94 -11.38 -2.32 -3.85
C HIS A 94 -10.63 -1.85 -2.62
N ILE A 95 -10.41 -0.53 -2.50
CA ILE A 95 -9.80 0.10 -1.32
C ILE A 95 -10.61 -0.22 -0.05
N ALA A 96 -11.94 -0.23 -0.13
CA ALA A 96 -12.83 -0.41 1.02
C ALA A 96 -12.67 -1.74 1.77
N PHE A 97 -12.08 -2.76 1.14
CA PHE A 97 -11.80 -4.04 1.80
C PHE A 97 -10.30 -4.32 2.00
N ALA A 98 -9.42 -3.35 1.72
CA ALA A 98 -7.99 -3.51 1.93
C ALA A 98 -7.68 -3.68 3.42
N ASP A 99 -7.04 -4.78 3.82
CA ASP A 99 -6.65 -5.00 5.22
C ASP A 99 -5.54 -4.03 5.64
N LEU A 100 -4.74 -3.55 4.69
CA LEU A 100 -3.80 -2.45 4.83
C LEU A 100 -3.57 -1.78 3.47
N TRP A 101 -3.49 -0.46 3.43
CA TRP A 101 -3.14 0.32 2.23
C TRP A 101 -1.82 1.04 2.42
N ILE A 102 -0.89 0.88 1.48
CA ILE A 102 0.45 1.45 1.54
C ILE A 102 0.73 2.25 0.26
N SER A 103 1.00 3.55 0.40
CA SER A 103 1.34 4.41 -0.74
C SER A 103 1.99 5.73 -0.32
N GLY A 104 2.41 6.53 -1.31
CA GLY A 104 2.73 7.94 -1.11
C GLY A 104 1.50 8.80 -0.86
N SER A 105 1.71 10.11 -0.67
CA SER A 105 0.66 11.12 -0.46
C SER A 105 -0.18 11.40 -1.72
N THR A 106 -0.98 10.43 -2.16
CA THR A 106 -1.72 10.45 -3.43
C THR A 106 -3.22 10.31 -3.22
N GLY A 107 -4.03 10.58 -4.25
CA GLY A 107 -5.50 10.46 -4.18
C GLY A 107 -6.00 9.12 -3.59
N PRO A 108 -5.50 7.95 -4.03
CA PRO A 108 -5.86 6.66 -3.46
C PRO A 108 -5.60 6.52 -1.96
N LEU A 109 -4.50 7.09 -1.44
CA LEU A 109 -4.23 7.13 0.00
C LEU A 109 -5.35 7.83 0.76
N HIS A 110 -5.77 9.00 0.26
CA HIS A 110 -6.81 9.79 0.91
C HIS A 110 -8.18 9.12 0.83
N LEU A 111 -8.47 8.38 -0.26
CA LEU A 111 -9.67 7.54 -0.34
C LEU A 111 -9.65 6.43 0.72
N ALA A 112 -8.51 5.75 0.91
CA ALA A 112 -8.36 4.75 1.97
C ALA A 112 -8.56 5.37 3.36
N GLY A 113 -8.00 6.56 3.58
CA GLY A 113 -8.21 7.34 4.80
C GLY A 113 -9.67 7.71 5.04
N ALA A 114 -10.38 8.19 4.01
CA ALA A 114 -11.81 8.53 4.12
C ALA A 114 -12.70 7.31 4.42
N LEU A 115 -12.28 6.12 3.97
CA LEU A 115 -12.93 4.84 4.27
C LEU A 115 -12.49 4.24 5.62
N ASN A 116 -11.71 4.97 6.42
CA ASN A 116 -11.15 4.55 7.70
C ASN A 116 -10.36 3.22 7.61
N ARG A 117 -9.73 2.95 6.46
CA ARG A 117 -8.87 1.76 6.32
C ARG A 117 -7.53 1.98 7.01
N PRO A 118 -6.87 0.91 7.47
CA PRO A 118 -5.47 0.96 7.86
C PRO A 118 -4.62 1.50 6.71
N THR A 119 -3.85 2.56 6.98
CA THR A 119 -3.02 3.26 5.98
C THR A 119 -1.60 3.45 6.48
N VAL A 120 -0.64 3.19 5.60
CA VAL A 120 0.76 3.57 5.75
C VAL A 120 1.06 4.56 4.63
N ALA A 121 1.40 5.77 5.04
CA ALA A 121 1.64 6.88 4.14
C ALA A 121 3.10 7.30 4.19
N PHE A 122 3.77 7.29 3.04
CA PHE A 122 5.12 7.84 2.91
C PHE A 122 5.05 9.29 2.43
N TYR A 123 5.56 10.20 3.25
CA TYR A 123 5.60 11.64 2.96
C TYR A 123 7.04 12.12 2.76
N PRO A 124 7.31 12.94 1.73
CA PRO A 124 8.60 13.61 1.61
C PRO A 124 8.78 14.68 2.70
N LYS A 125 10.03 14.99 3.07
CA LYS A 125 10.32 15.97 4.14
C LYS A 125 10.02 17.43 3.81
N ARG A 126 9.81 17.76 2.53
CA ARG A 126 9.50 19.13 2.08
C ARG A 126 8.29 19.67 2.84
N ARG A 127 8.44 20.87 3.43
CA ARG A 127 7.40 21.48 4.30
C ARG A 127 6.01 21.52 3.66
N SER A 128 5.93 21.72 2.35
CA SER A 128 4.66 21.76 1.60
C SER A 128 3.94 20.42 1.47
N ALA A 129 4.62 19.30 1.72
CA ALA A 129 4.15 17.94 1.47
C ALA A 129 4.18 17.03 2.74
N ARG A 130 4.26 17.64 3.93
CA ARG A 130 4.28 16.90 5.21
C ARG A 130 2.90 16.36 5.60
N SER A 131 2.90 15.30 6.41
CA SER A 131 1.71 14.70 7.03
C SER A 131 0.87 15.69 7.85
N LEU A 132 1.47 16.76 8.40
CA LEU A 132 0.71 17.80 9.11
C LEU A 132 -0.35 18.47 8.22
N ARG A 133 -0.10 18.55 6.91
CA ARG A 133 -1.01 19.18 5.92
C ARG A 133 -1.80 18.15 5.11
N TRP A 134 -1.17 17.02 4.78
CA TRP A 134 -1.72 16.02 3.87
C TRP A 134 -1.96 14.66 4.56
N GLY A 135 -2.08 14.64 5.88
CA GLY A 135 -2.44 13.46 6.65
C GLY A 135 -3.80 12.90 6.23
N THR A 136 -3.94 11.59 6.29
CA THR A 136 -5.24 10.93 6.12
C THR A 136 -6.16 11.20 7.32
N ILE A 137 -7.47 11.23 7.06
CA ILE A 137 -8.50 11.57 8.04
C ILE A 137 -9.08 10.35 8.78
N ASN A 138 -8.47 9.17 8.62
CA ASN A 138 -8.86 7.98 9.36
C ASN A 138 -8.56 8.11 10.86
N GLU A 139 -9.12 7.19 11.65
CA GLU A 139 -8.82 7.05 13.07
C GLU A 139 -7.30 6.89 13.28
N GLU A 140 -6.80 7.43 14.38
CA GLU A 140 -5.37 7.42 14.69
C GLU A 140 -4.78 6.01 14.72
N LYS A 141 -5.52 5.04 15.29
CA LYS A 141 -5.12 3.62 15.30
C LYS A 141 -4.96 3.03 13.90
N ASN A 142 -5.64 3.59 12.90
CA ASN A 142 -5.60 3.13 11.51
C ASN A 142 -4.55 3.89 10.69
N ARG A 143 -3.85 4.87 11.25
CA ARG A 143 -2.98 5.78 10.49
C ARG A 143 -1.53 5.67 10.95
N LEU A 144 -0.66 5.30 10.02
CA LEU A 144 0.78 5.39 10.19
C LEU A 144 1.37 6.31 9.12
N ALA A 145 1.88 7.47 9.53
CA ALA A 145 2.54 8.43 8.65
C ALA A 145 4.06 8.34 8.84
N LEU A 146 4.77 7.95 7.79
CA LEU A 146 6.22 7.81 7.78
C LEU A 146 6.85 8.92 6.94
N GLN A 147 7.93 9.50 7.47
CA GLN A 147 8.74 10.49 6.77
C GLN A 147 10.12 9.91 6.55
N LEU A 148 10.54 9.83 5.29
CA LEU A 148 11.86 9.35 4.91
C LEU A 148 12.75 10.58 4.59
N GLU A 149 14.02 10.55 4.99
CA GLU A 149 15.03 11.55 4.57
C GLU A 149 15.16 11.66 3.03
N GLU A 150 15.70 12.77 2.53
CA GLU A 150 15.91 13.01 1.08
C GLU A 150 16.82 11.98 0.38
N HIS A 151 17.55 11.16 1.15
CA HIS A 151 18.34 10.01 0.69
C HIS A 151 17.94 8.67 1.35
N ALA A 152 16.82 8.62 2.09
CA ALA A 152 16.44 7.52 3.00
C ALA A 152 15.71 6.34 2.35
N GLU A 153 16.06 5.98 1.14
CA GLU A 153 15.75 4.64 0.64
C GLU A 153 16.84 3.63 0.98
N ASP A 154 17.82 4.06 1.78
CA ASP A 154 18.78 3.19 2.41
C ASP A 154 18.07 2.14 3.28
N ARG A 155 18.62 0.93 3.26
CA ARG A 155 17.99 -0.25 3.86
C ARG A 155 17.62 -0.06 5.34
N VAL A 156 18.41 0.69 6.09
CA VAL A 156 18.15 0.95 7.53
C VAL A 156 16.81 1.63 7.76
N GLU A 157 16.46 2.63 6.95
CA GLU A 157 15.21 3.37 7.08
C GLU A 157 14.01 2.53 6.61
N LEU A 158 14.20 1.71 5.56
CA LEU A 158 13.18 0.76 5.11
C LEU A 158 12.94 -0.37 6.12
N ASP A 159 13.99 -0.86 6.79
CA ASP A 159 13.89 -1.86 7.86
C ASP A 159 13.16 -1.28 9.07
N ARG A 160 13.47 -0.03 9.43
CA ARG A 160 12.74 0.70 10.48
C ARG A 160 11.27 0.88 10.12
N ALA A 161 10.98 1.28 8.88
CA ALA A 161 9.61 1.40 8.39
C ALA A 161 8.86 0.06 8.47
N LEU A 162 9.49 -1.05 8.06
CA LEU A 162 8.92 -2.39 8.18
C LEU A 162 8.63 -2.78 9.64
N GLY A 163 9.54 -2.48 10.56
CA GLY A 163 9.33 -2.69 11.99
C GLY A 163 8.09 -1.96 12.48
N LEU A 164 8.00 -0.65 12.20
CA LEU A 164 6.84 0.17 12.59
C LEU A 164 5.52 -0.35 11.98
N ILE A 165 5.53 -0.73 10.70
CA ILE A 165 4.33 -1.28 10.04
C ILE A 165 3.88 -2.58 10.71
N ARG A 166 4.84 -3.47 11.01
CA ARG A 166 4.54 -4.75 11.66
C ARG A 166 4.00 -4.53 13.07
N ASP A 167 4.69 -3.74 13.87
CA ASP A 167 4.32 -3.46 15.26
C ASP A 167 2.91 -2.88 15.35
N HIS A 168 2.59 -1.96 14.43
CA HIS A 168 1.33 -1.23 14.42
C HIS A 168 0.14 -2.01 13.84
N PHE A 169 0.33 -2.79 12.77
CA PHE A 169 -0.79 -3.43 12.03
C PHE A 169 -0.75 -4.96 11.97
N LEU A 170 0.40 -5.58 12.17
CA LEU A 170 0.60 -7.02 11.89
C LEU A 170 0.95 -7.83 13.14
N SER A 171 1.28 -7.18 14.25
CA SER A 171 1.39 -7.84 15.55
C SER A 171 0.12 -8.63 15.85
N PRO A 172 0.22 -9.88 16.35
CA PRO A 172 -0.96 -10.57 16.86
C PRO A 172 -1.53 -9.69 17.97
N SER A 173 -2.80 -9.29 17.83
CA SER A 173 -3.54 -8.70 18.93
C SER A 173 -3.40 -9.63 20.13
N CYS A 174 -2.85 -9.12 21.22
CA CYS A 174 -2.68 -9.87 22.47
C CYS A 174 -4.01 -10.61 22.78
N PRO A 175 -3.96 -11.91 23.10
CA PRO A 175 -5.16 -12.70 23.37
C PRO A 175 -6.02 -12.13 24.50
#